data_AF-A0A7V1ER79-F1
#
_entry.id   AF-A0A7V1ER79-F1
#
_cell.length_a   1.000
_cell.length_b   1.000
_cell.length_c   1.000
_cell.angle_alpha   90.00
_cell.angle_beta   90.00
_cell.angle_gamma   90.00
#
_symmetry.space_group_name_H-M   'P 1'
#
loop_
_entity.id
_entity.type
_entity.pdbx_description
1 polymer ?
#
loop_
_entity_poly.entity_id
_entity_poly.type
_entity_poly.pdbx_seq_one_letter_code
_entity_poly.pdbx_strand_id
1 'polypeptide(L)'
;MADKVRVVVRHIIMLLCFWLPASRRKKIERWLRGREEYKKLQRSDWVLMSWGKSGRTWLRVMLSRAYQLKGGLDASKLLDFDNLKHSDPQLPAVFFTHNNYLRDYTGNAQSKSHFQGKRMVLLVRDPRDVAVSQFFQWQFRMRPNKKF
;
A
#
# COMPACT_ATOMS: atom_id res chain seq x y z
N MET A 1 -3.04 -15.64 3.06
CA MET A 1 -1.95 -16.23 3.89
C MET A 1 -0.56 -15.83 3.40
N ALA A 2 -0.27 -15.94 2.09
CA ALA A 2 1.05 -15.64 1.51
C ALA A 2 1.60 -14.22 1.81
N ASP A 3 0.76 -13.19 1.86
CA ASP A 3 1.25 -11.82 2.12
C ASP A 3 1.70 -11.61 3.56
N LYS A 4 1.06 -12.27 4.55
CA LYS A 4 1.53 -12.24 5.95
C LYS A 4 2.90 -12.92 6.07
N VAL A 5 3.09 -14.05 5.40
CA VAL A 5 4.38 -14.76 5.36
C VAL A 5 5.48 -13.87 4.77
N ARG A 6 5.22 -13.16 3.68
CA ARG A 6 6.21 -12.24 3.08
C ARG A 6 6.63 -11.12 4.02
N VAL A 7 5.67 -10.58 4.77
CA VAL A 7 5.97 -9.57 5.79
C VAL A 7 6.87 -10.14 6.87
N VAL A 8 6.60 -11.35 7.38
CA VAL A 8 7.46 -12.02 8.37
C VAL A 8 8.87 -12.27 7.81
N VAL A 9 8.97 -12.82 6.59
CA VAL A 9 10.24 -13.06 5.91
C VAL A 9 11.04 -11.76 5.77
N ARG A 10 10.40 -10.64 5.39
CA ARG A 10 11.09 -9.35 5.34
C ARG A 10 11.67 -8.96 6.70
N HIS A 11 10.92 -9.12 7.80
CA HIS A 11 11.44 -8.79 9.13
C HIS A 11 12.65 -9.65 9.50
N ILE A 12 12.61 -10.95 9.20
CA ILE A 12 13.75 -11.85 9.41
C ILE A 12 14.97 -11.39 8.60
N ILE A 13 14.81 -11.10 7.31
CA ILE A 13 15.90 -10.59 6.47
C ILE A 13 16.46 -9.29 7.05
N MET A 14 15.60 -8.38 7.50
CA MET A 14 16.03 -7.10 8.07
C MET A 14 16.77 -7.27 9.41
N LEU A 15 16.40 -8.25 10.23
CA LEU A 15 17.12 -8.60 11.46
C LEU A 15 18.51 -9.14 11.13
N LEU A 16 18.64 -10.03 10.14
CA LEU A 16 19.93 -10.57 9.71
C LEU A 16 20.83 -9.50 9.05
N CYS A 17 20.26 -8.38 8.60
CA CYS A 17 21.00 -7.26 8.04
C CYS A 17 21.49 -6.25 9.10
N PHE A 18 21.40 -6.53 10.40
CA PHE A 18 21.66 -5.55 11.47
C PHE A 18 23.04 -4.88 11.39
N TRP A 19 24.06 -5.63 10.95
CA TRP A 19 25.45 -5.20 10.80
C TRP A 19 25.70 -4.21 9.65
N LEU A 20 24.73 -4.01 8.75
CA LEU A 20 24.91 -3.19 7.56
C LEU A 20 24.71 -1.70 7.91
N PRO A 21 25.38 -0.78 7.21
CA PRO A 21 25.11 0.65 7.30
C PRO A 21 23.62 0.95 7.12
N ALA A 22 23.10 1.93 7.85
CA ALA A 22 21.67 2.29 7.86
C ALA A 22 21.14 2.58 6.44
N SER A 23 21.94 3.21 5.59
CA SER A 23 21.62 3.48 4.18
C SER A 23 21.41 2.20 3.36
N ARG A 24 22.27 1.17 3.55
CA ARG A 24 22.13 -0.13 2.89
C ARG A 24 20.91 -0.88 3.40
N ARG A 25 20.70 -0.91 4.73
CA ARG A 25 19.48 -1.51 5.33
C ARG A 25 18.22 -0.88 4.76
N LYS A 26 18.15 0.45 4.67
CA LYS A 26 17.02 1.18 4.10
C LYS A 26 16.77 0.81 2.63
N LYS A 27 17.82 0.71 1.81
CA LYS A 27 17.70 0.27 0.41
C LYS A 27 17.14 -1.15 0.29
N ILE A 28 17.66 -2.09 1.09
CA ILE A 28 17.18 -3.48 1.12
C ILE A 28 15.71 -3.54 1.55
N GLU A 29 15.33 -2.84 2.62
CA GLU A 29 13.95 -2.83 3.10
C GLU A 29 12.98 -2.29 2.03
N ARG A 30 13.37 -1.19 1.36
CA ARG A 30 12.58 -0.59 0.28
C ARG A 30 12.44 -1.54 -0.91
N TRP A 31 13.51 -2.22 -1.30
CA TRP A 31 13.47 -3.22 -2.37
C TRP A 31 12.54 -4.40 -2.02
N LEU A 32 12.62 -4.93 -0.79
CA LEU A 32 11.74 -6.01 -0.32
C LEU A 32 10.27 -5.58 -0.29
N ARG A 33 9.98 -4.37 0.20
CA ARG A 33 8.63 -3.78 0.15
C ARG A 33 8.13 -3.62 -1.29
N GLY A 34 9.00 -3.16 -2.20
CA GLY A 34 8.69 -3.05 -3.62
C GLY A 34 8.35 -4.39 -4.26
N ARG A 35 9.10 -5.45 -3.90
CA ARG A 35 8.83 -6.83 -4.35
C ARG A 35 7.47 -7.33 -3.88
N GLU A 36 7.11 -7.06 -2.62
CA GLU A 36 5.79 -7.39 -2.08
C GLU A 36 4.67 -6.63 -2.81
N GLU A 37 4.84 -5.32 -3.00
CA GLU A 37 3.90 -4.46 -3.73
C GLU A 37 3.73 -4.92 -5.18
N TYR A 38 4.81 -5.29 -5.86
CA TYR A 38 4.77 -5.76 -7.24
C TYR A 38 3.98 -7.07 -7.36
N LYS A 39 4.15 -8.00 -6.42
CA LYS A 39 3.34 -9.23 -6.38
C LYS A 39 1.86 -8.97 -6.07
N LYS A 40 1.52 -7.91 -5.34
CA LYS A 40 0.12 -7.48 -5.16
C LYS A 40 -0.43 -6.85 -6.45
N LEU A 41 0.36 -5.99 -7.10
CA LEU A 41 0.00 -5.37 -8.38
C LEU A 41 -0.32 -6.42 -9.46
N GLN A 42 0.48 -7.47 -9.59
CA GLN A 42 0.22 -8.52 -10.58
C GLN A 42 -1.12 -9.22 -10.35
N ARG A 43 -1.48 -9.46 -9.09
CA ARG A 43 -2.70 -10.19 -8.68
C ARG A 43 -3.93 -9.28 -8.46
N SER A 44 -3.78 -7.96 -8.53
CA SER A 44 -4.89 -7.04 -8.29
C SER A 44 -5.79 -6.96 -9.52
N ASP A 45 -7.10 -6.90 -9.26
CA ASP A 45 -8.12 -6.63 -10.29
C ASP A 45 -8.10 -5.14 -10.68
N TRP A 46 -7.87 -4.26 -9.70
CA TRP A 46 -7.66 -2.84 -9.94
C TRP A 46 -6.80 -2.18 -8.85
N VAL A 47 -6.29 -0.99 -9.16
CA VAL A 47 -5.36 -0.23 -8.31
C VAL A 47 -6.01 1.06 -7.86
N LEU A 48 -6.00 1.32 -6.54
CA LEU A 48 -6.25 2.66 -6.00
C LEU A 48 -4.90 3.33 -5.74
N MET A 49 -4.54 4.26 -6.61
CA MET A 49 -3.38 5.13 -6.44
C MET A 49 -3.80 6.40 -5.73
N SER A 50 -3.03 6.86 -4.75
CA SER A 50 -3.29 8.15 -4.10
C SER A 50 -1.99 8.80 -3.64
N TRP A 51 -2.03 10.11 -3.40
CA TRP A 51 -1.01 10.74 -2.57
C TRP A 51 -1.32 10.50 -1.08
N GLY A 52 -0.33 10.73 -0.23
CA GLY A 52 -0.55 10.75 1.22
C GLY A 52 -1.57 11.83 1.57
N LYS A 53 -2.47 11.56 2.53
CA LYS A 53 -3.48 12.52 3.01
C LYS A 53 -4.61 12.91 2.04
N SER A 54 -4.69 12.26 0.88
CA SER A 54 -5.80 12.45 -0.08
C SER A 54 -7.10 11.71 0.27
N GLY A 55 -7.29 11.25 1.52
CA GLY A 55 -8.55 10.59 1.92
C GLY A 55 -8.66 9.09 1.65
N ARG A 56 -7.55 8.40 1.29
CA ARG A 56 -7.54 6.95 1.01
C ARG A 56 -8.21 6.10 2.09
N THR A 57 -8.01 6.43 3.37
CA THR A 57 -8.63 5.69 4.48
C THR A 57 -10.15 5.78 4.45
N TRP A 58 -10.70 6.97 4.21
CA TRP A 58 -12.14 7.18 4.08
C TRP A 58 -12.72 6.39 2.91
N LEU A 59 -12.11 6.53 1.72
CA LEU A 59 -12.56 5.79 0.54
C LEU A 59 -12.48 4.28 0.76
N ARG A 60 -11.43 3.78 1.42
CA ARG A 60 -11.33 2.36 1.75
C ARG A 60 -12.46 1.88 2.66
N VAL A 61 -12.87 2.67 3.66
CA VAL A 61 -14.00 2.31 4.56
C VAL A 61 -15.30 2.27 3.77
N MET A 62 -15.58 3.29 2.94
CA MET A 62 -16.79 3.33 2.10
C MET A 62 -16.84 2.16 1.12
N LEU A 63 -15.74 1.86 0.43
CA LEU A 63 -15.63 0.71 -0.47
C LEU A 63 -15.79 -0.62 0.27
N SER A 64 -15.24 -0.73 1.50
CA SER A 64 -15.43 -1.92 2.33
C SER A 64 -16.91 -2.16 2.55
N ARG A 65 -17.66 -1.12 2.95
CA ARG A 65 -19.10 -1.24 3.20
C ARG A 65 -19.87 -1.59 1.92
N ALA A 66 -19.56 -0.96 0.80
CA ALA A 66 -20.19 -1.26 -0.48
C ALA A 66 -19.99 -2.72 -0.91
N TYR A 67 -18.76 -3.24 -0.80
CA TYR A 67 -18.46 -4.64 -1.15
C TYR A 67 -19.03 -5.63 -0.15
N GLN A 68 -19.05 -5.30 1.14
CA GLN A 68 -19.73 -6.12 2.15
C GLN A 68 -21.22 -6.27 1.86
N LEU A 69 -21.91 -5.17 1.55
CA LEU A 69 -23.32 -5.19 1.18
C LEU A 69 -23.55 -6.02 -0.09
N LYS A 70 -22.67 -5.86 -1.09
CA LYS A 70 -22.76 -6.63 -2.34
C LYS A 70 -22.55 -8.13 -2.14
N GLY A 71 -21.58 -8.53 -1.32
CA GLY A 71 -21.22 -9.94 -1.09
C GLY A 71 -21.86 -10.58 0.14
N GLY A 72 -22.82 -9.91 0.81
CA GLY A 72 -23.44 -10.40 2.04
C GLY A 72 -22.45 -10.64 3.19
N LEU A 73 -21.38 -9.84 3.29
CA LEU A 73 -20.31 -10.03 4.28
C LEU A 73 -20.54 -9.20 5.55
N ASP A 74 -19.96 -9.68 6.65
CA ASP A 74 -19.94 -8.99 7.93
C ASP A 74 -19.28 -7.59 7.85
N ALA A 75 -19.87 -6.62 8.54
CA ALA A 75 -19.46 -5.21 8.52
C ALA A 75 -18.07 -4.93 9.15
N SER A 76 -17.54 -5.86 9.95
CA SER A 76 -16.26 -5.72 10.66
C SER A 76 -15.02 -5.82 9.76
N LYS A 77 -15.15 -6.37 8.55
CA LYS A 77 -13.99 -6.63 7.66
C LYS A 77 -13.68 -5.46 6.75
N LEU A 78 -12.63 -4.70 7.06
CA LEU A 78 -12.13 -3.68 6.13
C LEU A 78 -11.45 -4.32 4.90
N LEU A 79 -11.71 -3.76 3.73
CA LEU A 79 -11.03 -4.10 2.49
C LEU A 79 -9.52 -3.90 2.66
N ASP A 80 -8.78 -4.99 2.47
CA ASP A 80 -7.34 -5.07 2.50
C ASP A 80 -6.88 -6.07 1.43
N PHE A 81 -6.58 -5.53 0.25
CA PHE A 81 -6.17 -6.30 -0.91
C PHE A 81 -7.20 -7.35 -1.35
N ASP A 82 -6.92 -8.65 -1.14
CA ASP A 82 -7.72 -9.79 -1.61
C ASP A 82 -8.58 -10.42 -0.50
N ASN A 83 -8.62 -9.81 0.69
CA ASN A 83 -9.29 -10.41 1.84
C ASN A 83 -10.80 -10.64 1.65
N LEU A 84 -11.51 -9.71 1.00
CA LEU A 84 -12.93 -9.86 0.69
C LEU A 84 -13.14 -10.83 -0.49
N LYS A 85 -12.24 -10.81 -1.48
CA LYS A 85 -12.24 -11.75 -2.62
C LYS A 85 -12.09 -13.21 -2.19
N HIS A 86 -11.35 -13.47 -1.12
CA HIS A 86 -11.27 -14.82 -0.53
C HIS A 86 -12.58 -15.28 0.12
N SER A 87 -13.46 -14.36 0.54
CA SER A 87 -14.79 -14.72 1.07
C SER A 87 -15.83 -14.82 -0.04
N ASP A 88 -15.75 -13.98 -1.05
CA ASP A 88 -16.61 -14.01 -2.25
C ASP A 88 -15.76 -13.71 -3.50
N PRO A 89 -15.53 -14.71 -4.40
CA PRO A 89 -14.72 -14.54 -5.60
C PRO A 89 -15.18 -13.45 -6.57
N GLN A 90 -16.44 -13.00 -6.48
CA GLN A 90 -16.97 -11.92 -7.32
C GLN A 90 -16.49 -10.53 -6.86
N LEU A 91 -15.97 -10.41 -5.63
CA LEU A 91 -15.43 -9.17 -5.10
C LEU A 91 -13.98 -8.94 -5.57
N PRO A 92 -13.54 -7.69 -5.76
CA PRO A 92 -12.23 -7.42 -6.33
C PRO A 92 -11.10 -7.46 -5.29
N ALA A 93 -9.92 -7.90 -5.73
CA ALA A 93 -8.65 -7.66 -5.08
C ALA A 93 -8.17 -6.24 -5.42
N VAL A 94 -8.17 -5.35 -4.43
CA VAL A 94 -7.88 -3.92 -4.61
C VAL A 94 -6.49 -3.56 -4.10
N PHE A 95 -5.60 -3.15 -5.00
CA PHE A 95 -4.26 -2.75 -4.60
C PHE A 95 -4.18 -1.25 -4.27
N PHE A 96 -4.07 -0.94 -2.98
CA PHE A 96 -3.86 0.42 -2.47
C PHE A 96 -2.37 0.78 -2.49
N THR A 97 -1.98 1.83 -3.22
CA THR A 97 -0.56 2.21 -3.33
C THR A 97 -0.32 3.72 -3.41
N HIS A 98 0.86 4.14 -2.96
CA HIS A 98 1.44 5.46 -3.20
C HIS A 98 2.58 5.42 -4.22
N ASN A 99 2.86 4.24 -4.81
CA ASN A 99 3.98 4.01 -5.70
C ASN A 99 5.36 4.38 -5.10
N ASN A 100 5.51 4.17 -3.80
CA ASN A 100 6.71 4.60 -3.07
C ASN A 100 7.86 3.58 -3.17
N TYR A 101 7.55 2.29 -3.31
CA TYR A 101 8.54 1.19 -3.24
C TYR A 101 8.65 0.39 -4.54
N LEU A 102 7.60 0.37 -5.39
CA LEU A 102 7.64 -0.34 -6.68
C LEU A 102 8.84 0.04 -7.54
N ARG A 103 9.23 1.31 -7.57
CA ARG A 103 10.44 1.78 -8.28
C ARG A 103 11.73 1.18 -7.74
N ASP A 104 11.83 0.98 -6.41
CA ASP A 104 13.03 0.40 -5.80
C ASP A 104 13.20 -1.06 -6.21
N TYR A 105 12.09 -1.77 -6.49
CA TYR A 105 12.12 -3.16 -6.95
C TYR A 105 12.23 -3.31 -8.47
N THR A 106 11.44 -2.54 -9.22
CA THR A 106 11.39 -2.62 -10.69
C THR A 106 12.58 -1.96 -11.38
N GLY A 107 13.37 -1.16 -10.65
CA GLY A 107 14.45 -0.35 -11.22
C GLY A 107 13.96 0.79 -12.13
N ASN A 108 12.64 0.93 -12.30
CA ASN A 108 12.06 1.86 -13.25
C ASN A 108 11.69 3.18 -12.57
N ALA A 109 12.62 4.13 -12.60
CA ALA A 109 12.43 5.46 -12.01
C ALA A 109 11.54 6.37 -12.88
N GLN A 110 11.67 6.25 -14.21
CA GLN A 110 11.12 7.21 -15.18
C GLN A 110 9.80 6.75 -15.80
N SER A 111 9.54 5.44 -15.82
CA SER A 111 8.35 4.88 -16.45
C SER A 111 7.43 4.18 -15.44
N LYS A 112 6.14 4.21 -15.76
CA LYS A 112 5.06 3.54 -15.01
C LYS A 112 4.57 2.28 -15.72
N SER A 113 5.40 1.70 -16.61
CA SER A 113 5.05 0.54 -17.43
C SER A 113 4.55 -0.66 -16.62
N HIS A 114 4.99 -0.83 -15.38
CA HIS A 114 4.51 -1.91 -14.50
C HIS A 114 3.01 -1.82 -14.17
N PHE A 115 2.35 -0.68 -14.42
CA PHE A 115 0.89 -0.54 -14.32
C PHE A 115 0.14 -0.78 -15.64
N GLN A 116 0.83 -1.04 -16.75
CA GLN A 116 0.16 -1.27 -18.04
C GLN A 116 -0.84 -2.42 -17.94
N GLY A 117 -2.01 -2.23 -18.57
CA GLY A 117 -3.12 -3.19 -18.53
C GLY A 117 -3.89 -3.23 -17.20
N LYS A 118 -3.49 -2.47 -16.17
CA LYS A 118 -4.23 -2.41 -14.90
C LYS A 118 -5.28 -1.31 -14.94
N ARG A 119 -6.49 -1.63 -14.48
CA ARG A 119 -7.52 -0.62 -14.20
C ARG A 119 -7.08 0.19 -12.97
N MET A 120 -7.07 1.51 -13.11
CA MET A 120 -6.57 2.40 -12.07
C MET A 120 -7.56 3.50 -11.73
N VAL A 121 -7.64 3.81 -10.44
CA VAL A 121 -8.32 5.00 -9.91
C VAL A 121 -7.27 5.85 -9.20
N LEU A 122 -7.13 7.11 -9.62
CA LEU A 122 -6.27 8.08 -8.95
C LEU A 122 -7.11 8.95 -8.01
N LEU A 123 -6.88 8.80 -6.71
CA LEU A 123 -7.50 9.63 -5.69
C LEU A 123 -6.62 10.85 -5.40
N VAL A 124 -7.13 12.02 -5.78
CA VAL A 124 -6.51 13.31 -5.55
C VAL A 124 -7.28 14.13 -4.52
N ARG A 125 -6.60 15.10 -3.92
CA ARG A 125 -7.17 16.13 -3.04
C ARG A 125 -6.42 17.43 -3.31
N ASP A 126 -7.06 18.58 -3.10
CA ASP A 126 -6.40 19.89 -3.20
C ASP A 126 -5.05 19.86 -2.45
N PRO A 127 -3.94 20.28 -3.09
CA PRO A 127 -2.62 20.21 -2.49
C PRO A 127 -2.47 21.05 -1.21
N ARG A 128 -3.24 22.14 -1.07
CA ARG A 128 -3.25 22.99 0.15
C ARG A 128 -3.82 22.22 1.33
N ASP A 129 -4.92 21.52 1.10
CA ASP A 129 -5.54 20.63 2.08
C ASP A 129 -4.62 19.47 2.47
N VAL A 130 -3.95 18.88 1.48
CA VAL A 130 -2.96 17.81 1.71
C VAL A 130 -1.83 18.32 2.60
N ALA A 131 -1.32 19.52 2.34
CA ALA A 131 -0.27 20.14 3.15
C ALA A 131 -0.71 20.34 4.61
N VAL A 132 -1.91 20.90 4.84
CA VAL A 132 -2.47 21.06 6.20
C VAL A 132 -2.62 19.70 6.89
N SER A 133 -3.22 18.71 6.22
CA SER A 133 -3.38 17.37 6.80
C SER A 133 -2.04 16.68 7.10
N GLN A 134 -1.02 16.93 6.28
CA GLN A 134 0.33 16.42 6.49
C GLN A 134 1.03 17.13 7.65
N PHE A 135 0.84 18.43 7.81
CA PHE A 135 1.34 19.19 8.96
C PHE A 135 0.84 18.60 10.28
N PHE A 136 -0.48 18.41 10.43
CA PHE A 136 -1.04 17.80 11.65
C PHE A 136 -0.56 16.36 11.87
N GLN A 137 -0.33 15.58 10.80
CA GLN A 137 0.29 14.26 10.94
C GLN A 137 1.71 14.36 11.51
N TRP A 138 2.51 15.30 11.02
CA TRP A 138 3.90 15.46 11.43
C TRP A 138 4.04 15.99 12.85
N GLN A 139 3.24 17.00 13.19
CA GLN A 139 3.24 17.59 14.53
C GLN A 139 2.83 16.55 15.58
N PHE A 140 1.68 15.91 15.40
CA PHE A 140 1.01 15.17 16.48
C PHE A 140 1.10 13.65 16.40
N ARG A 141 1.46 13.07 15.24
CA ARG A 141 1.31 11.61 15.01
C ARG A 141 2.54 10.90 14.41
N MET A 142 3.60 11.62 14.06
CA MET A 142 4.83 11.00 13.55
C MET A 142 5.65 10.41 14.69
N ARG A 143 6.14 9.18 14.48
CA ARG A 143 7.06 8.51 15.41
C ARG A 143 8.38 9.29 15.48
N PRO A 144 9.04 9.40 16.66
CA PRO A 144 10.29 10.15 16.82
C PRO A 144 11.38 9.73 15.83
N ASN A 145 11.57 8.42 15.63
CA ASN A 145 12.56 7.87 14.69
C ASN A 145 12.25 8.10 13.19
N LYS A 146 11.18 8.81 12.88
CA LYS A 146 10.84 9.26 11.53
C LYS A 146 10.75 10.79 11.42
N LYS A 147 10.97 11.50 12.53
CA LYS A 147 11.18 12.95 12.55
C LYS A 147 12.70 13.12 12.38
N PHE A 148 13.12 13.53 11.18
CA PHE A 148 14.51 13.75 10.75
C PHE A 148 15.30 12.48 10.42
#